data_AF-A0A373UVB9-F1
#
_entry.id   AF-A0A373UVB9-F1
#
_cell.length_a   1.000
_cell.length_b   1.000
_cell.length_c   1.000
_cell.angle_alpha   90.00
_cell.angle_beta   90.00
_cell.angle_gamma   90.00
#
_symmetry.space_group_name_H-M   'P 1'
#
loop_
_entity.id
_entity.type
_entity.pdbx_description
1 polymer ?
#
loop_
_entity_poly.entity_id
_entity_poly.type
_entity_poly.pdbx_seq_one_letter_code
_entity_poly.pdbx_strand_id
1 'polypeptide(L)' 'MSNNTRYLVLTDYDNRGTVIKQEGRKFYEYKDGEWVRRGLGIGYFLPDAPEFECYEEITEEEALKKIEEMK' A
#
# COMPACT_ATOMS: atom_id res chain seq x y z
N MET A 1 1.07 8.39 21.49
CA MET A 1 0.21 7.86 20.41
C MET A 1 1.05 7.88 19.15
N SER A 2 1.70 6.78 18.82
CA SER A 2 2.54 6.72 17.62
C SER A 2 1.60 6.59 16.43
N ASN A 3 1.51 7.63 15.61
CA ASN A 3 0.88 7.56 14.29
C ASN A 3 1.67 6.54 13.45
N ASN A 4 1.32 5.25 13.57
CA ASN A 4 2.01 4.17 12.88
C ASN A 4 1.46 4.07 11.46
N THR A 5 1.54 5.20 10.75
CA THR A 5 1.16 5.31 9.34
C THR A 5 2.36 4.93 8.50
N ARG A 6 2.16 3.97 7.61
CA ARG A 6 3.18 3.54 6.66
C ARG A 6 2.62 3.56 5.25
N TYR A 7 3.48 3.80 4.29
CA TYR A 7 3.13 3.79 2.88
C TYR A 7 3.86 2.63 2.21
N LEU A 8 3.15 1.86 1.40
CA LEU A 8 3.66 0.68 0.72
C LEU A 8 3.36 0.83 -0.76
N VAL A 9 4.25 0.36 -1.62
CA VAL A 9 3.96 0.13 -3.04
C VAL A 9 3.91 -1.37 -3.28
N LEU A 10 2.84 -1.84 -3.91
CA LEU A 10 2.69 -3.26 -4.22
C LEU A 10 3.55 -3.64 -5.42
N THR A 11 4.19 -4.80 -5.35
CA THR A 11 5.12 -5.30 -6.37
C THR A 11 4.66 -6.61 -7.02
N ASP A 12 3.54 -7.18 -6.56
CA ASP A 12 2.91 -8.36 -7.16
C ASP A 12 2.42 -8.09 -8.58
N TYR A 13 2.25 -9.15 -9.37
CA TYR A 13 1.89 -9.03 -10.78
C TYR A 13 0.55 -8.33 -11.01
N ASP A 14 -0.44 -8.59 -10.15
CA ASP A 14 -1.82 -8.14 -10.33
C ASP A 14 -2.04 -6.69 -9.86
N ASN A 15 -1.28 -6.24 -8.85
CA ASN A 15 -1.44 -4.92 -8.23
C ASN A 15 -0.18 -4.06 -8.32
N ARG A 16 0.78 -4.40 -9.18
CA ARG A 16 2.06 -3.71 -9.32
C ARG A 16 1.89 -2.19 -9.43
N GLY A 17 2.63 -1.46 -8.60
CA GLY A 17 2.65 0.01 -8.59
C GLY A 17 1.55 0.63 -7.73
N THR A 18 0.58 -0.15 -7.24
CA THR A 18 -0.48 0.36 -6.37
C THR A 18 0.09 0.91 -5.07
N VAL A 19 -0.24 2.16 -4.75
CA VAL A 19 0.16 2.80 -3.49
C VAL A 19 -0.87 2.49 -2.41
N ILE A 20 -0.40 1.91 -1.32
CA ILE A 20 -1.18 1.54 -0.14
C ILE A 20 -0.75 2.39 1.05
N LYS A 21 -1.72 2.99 1.73
CA LYS A 21 -1.54 3.62 3.04
C LYS A 21 -2.03 2.65 4.11
N GLN A 22 -1.18 2.33 5.07
CA GLN A 22 -1.53 1.55 6.26
C GLN A 22 -1.64 2.48 7.47
N GLU A 23 -2.79 2.48 8.14
CA GLU A 23 -2.99 3.14 9.43
C GLU A 23 -3.32 2.08 10.48
N GLY A 24 -2.30 1.63 11.23
CA GLY A 24 -2.44 0.52 12.18
C GLY A 24 -2.83 -0.78 11.47
N ARG A 25 -4.08 -1.24 11.64
CA ARG A 25 -4.62 -2.45 10.97
C ARG A 25 -5.49 -2.14 9.75
N LYS A 26 -5.66 -0.86 9.41
CA LYS A 26 -6.48 -0.43 8.27
C LYS A 26 -5.57 -0.18 7.08
N PHE A 27 -6.03 -0.59 5.90
CA PHE A 27 -5.34 -0.38 4.64
C PHE A 27 -6.24 0.45 3.72
N TYR A 28 -5.62 1.35 2.98
CA TYR A 28 -6.28 2.22 2.02
C TYR A 28 -5.46 2.23 0.73
N GLU A 29 -6.15 2.25 -0.39
CA GLU A 29 -5.57 2.40 -1.72
C GLU A 29 -5.88 3.81 -2.22
N TYR A 30 -4.96 4.43 -2.96
CA TYR A 30 -5.25 5.69 -3.62
C TYR A 30 -5.96 5.46 -4.97
N LYS A 31 -7.20 5.95 -5.11
CA LYS A 31 -8.01 5.86 -6.34
C LYS A 31 -8.75 7.16 -6.58
N ASP A 32 -8.73 7.64 -7.82
CA ASP A 32 -9.50 8.82 -8.27
C ASP A 32 -9.31 10.08 -7.40
N GLY A 33 -8.12 10.25 -6.81
CA GLY A 33 -7.82 11.41 -5.95
C GLY A 33 -8.07 11.19 -4.46
N GLU A 34 -8.60 10.04 -4.05
CA GLU A 34 -9.01 9.75 -2.68
C GLU A 34 -8.40 8.45 -2.13
N TRP A 35 -8.23 8.39 -0.80
CA TRP A 35 -7.84 7.17 -0.09
C TRP A 35 -9.07 6.31 0.20
N VAL A 36 -9.24 5.22 -0.55
CA VAL A 36 -10.37 4.31 -0.42
C VAL A 36 -9.97 3.12 0.44
N ARG A 37 -10.78 2.80 1.45
CA ARG A 37 -10.53 1.66 2.34
C ARG A 37 -10.52 0.36 1.51
N ARG A 38 -9.42 -0.38 1.59
CA ARG A 38 -9.24 -1.65 0.89
C ARG A 38 -9.04 -2.78 1.89
N GLY A 39 -9.72 -3.89 1.66
CA GLY A 39 -9.31 -5.15 2.26
C GLY A 39 -8.05 -5.62 1.53
N LEU A 40 -6.87 -5.22 2.01
CA LEU A 40 -5.67 -5.94 1.59
C LEU A 40 -5.76 -7.33 2.17
N GLY A 41 -5.59 -8.35 1.32
CA GLY A 41 -5.47 -9.71 1.80
C GLY A 41 -4.32 -9.78 2.80
N ILE A 42 -4.53 -10.49 3.90
CA ILE A 42 -3.48 -10.83 4.86
C ILE A 42 -2.28 -11.54 4.21
N GLY A 43 -2.43 -12.00 2.96
CA GLY A 43 -1.41 -12.67 2.16
C GLY A 43 -0.11 -11.89 2.01
N TYR A 44 -0.14 -10.56 1.87
CA TYR A 44 1.09 -9.76 1.82
C TYR A 44 1.96 -9.90 3.09
N PHE A 45 1.37 -10.30 4.22
CA PHE A 45 2.01 -10.37 5.52
C PHE A 45 2.05 -11.79 6.11
N LEU A 46 1.57 -12.80 5.37
CA LEU A 46 1.55 -14.20 5.79
C LEU A 46 2.58 -15.01 4.99
N PRO A 47 3.59 -15.62 5.64
CA PRO A 47 4.66 -16.34 4.95
C PRO A 47 4.22 -17.41 3.95
N ASP A 48 3.05 -18.01 4.18
CA ASP A 48 2.53 -19.10 3.35
C ASP A 48 1.71 -18.61 2.14
N ALA A 49 1.51 -17.31 2.01
CA ALA A 49 0.72 -16.74 0.92
C ALA A 49 1.60 -16.37 -0.29
N PRO A 50 1.06 -16.49 -1.53
CA PRO A 50 1.80 -16.14 -2.75
C PRO A 50 2.28 -14.69 -2.79
N GLU A 51 1.54 -13.79 -2.15
CA GLU A 51 1.81 -12.35 -2.16
C GLU A 51 2.72 -11.91 -1.01
N PHE A 52 3.24 -12.84 -0.20
CA PHE A 52 4.10 -12.53 0.93
C PHE A 52 5.31 -11.69 0.50
N GLU A 53 5.54 -10.58 1.21
CA GLU A 53 6.61 -9.62 0.90
C GLU A 53 6.55 -9.00 -0.51
N CYS A 54 5.44 -9.13 -1.24
CA CYS A 54 5.22 -8.46 -2.52
C CYS A 54 4.82 -6.98 -2.34
N TYR A 55 5.58 -6.25 -1.53
CA TYR A 55 5.46 -4.82 -1.33
C TYR A 55 6.81 -4.21 -0.93
N GLU A 56 6.99 -2.92 -1.22
CA GLU A 56 8.12 -2.14 -0.71
C GLU A 56 7.57 -1.01 0.19
N GLU A 57 8.16 -0.85 1.38
CA GLU A 57 7.83 0.28 2.25
C GLU A 57 8.52 1.55 1.72
N ILE A 58 7.73 2.58 1.49
CA ILE A 58 8.15 3.86 0.95
C ILE A 58 7.80 4.99 1.92
N THR A 59 8.47 6.13 1.76
CA THR A 59 8.14 7.35 2.49
C THR A 59 6.84 7.97 1.99
N GLU A 60 6.25 8.84 2.81
CA GLU A 60 5.08 9.63 2.42
C GLU A 60 5.37 10.48 1.17
N GLU A 61 6.56 11.08 1.08
CA GLU A 61 6.96 11.89 -0.08
C GLU A 61 7.02 11.05 -1.37
N GLU A 62 7.57 9.84 -1.30
CA GLU A 62 7.60 8.91 -2.44
C GLU A 62 6.20 8.43 -2.82
N ALA A 63 5.33 8.18 -1.85
CA ALA A 63 3.94 7.83 -2.10
C ALA A 63 3.21 8.95 -2.85
N LEU A 64 3.40 10.20 -2.42
CA LEU A 64 2.82 11.38 -3.07
C LEU A 64 3.35 11.56 -4.49
N LYS A 65 4.66 11.41 -4.72
CA LYS A 65 5.25 11.47 -6.06
C LYS A 65 4.65 10.41 -6.99
N LYS A 66 4.53 9.16 -6.53
CA LYS A 66 3.91 8.07 -7.31
C LYS A 66 2.45 8.37 -7.63
N ILE A 67 1.72 8.92 -6.67
CA ILE A 67 0.33 9.35 -6.86
C ILE A 67 0.22 10.45 -7.92
N GLU A 68 1.15 11.41 -7.94
CA GLU A 68 1.22 12.44 -8.98
C GLU A 68 1.53 11.87 -10.36
N GLU A 69 2.41 10.87 -10.45
CA GLU A 69 2.74 10.17 -11.72
C GLU A 69 1.59 9.30 -12.26
N MET A 70 0.63 8.92 -11.41
CA MET A 70 -0.55 8.11 -11.77
C MET A 70 -1.74 8.94 -12.30
N LYS A 71 -1.68 10.28 -12.20
CA LYS A 71 -2.68 11.19 -12.78
C LYS A 71 -2.48 11.36 -14.28
#